data_AF-A0A7K1LJN3-F1
#
_entry.id   AF-A0A7K1LJN3-F1
#
_cell.length_a   1.000
_cell.length_b   1.000
_cell.length_c   1.000
_cell.angle_alpha   90.00
_cell.angle_beta   90.00
_cell.angle_gamma   90.00
#
_symmetry.space_group_name_H-M   'P 1'
#
loop_
_entity.id
_entity.type
_entity.pdbx_description
1 polymer ?
#
loop_
_entity_poly.entity_id
_entity_poly.type
_entity_poly.pdbx_seq_one_letter_code
_entity_poly.pdbx_strand_id
1 'polypeptide(L)'
;MAQDNDAPLLPRWGYTKLGRRKIPAWKPALALGLVTDGVASLLAAFLTTSDPFNALAFFVFLVFLWAPLTMLWWVALVDRKTVRGATRDPEKSIESTWYSGAAEGVFHDLMIIMGLGAVATTWWKPSFDTSWFFLGACVVMMLDFSLRYAILRARS
;
A
#
# COMPACT_ATOMS: atom_id res chain seq x y z
N MET A 1 7.28 30.50 -35.51
CA MET A 1 6.83 29.76 -34.31
C MET A 1 8.00 28.95 -33.80
N ALA A 2 8.76 29.49 -32.85
CA ALA A 2 9.85 28.75 -32.20
C ALA A 2 9.20 27.74 -31.24
N GLN A 3 9.38 26.45 -31.50
CA GLN A 3 9.05 25.40 -30.54
C GLN A 3 10.01 25.55 -29.35
N ASP A 4 9.42 25.76 -28.18
CA ASP A 4 10.03 25.65 -26.87
C ASP A 4 10.65 24.24 -26.71
N ASN A 5 11.93 24.12 -27.06
CA ASN A 5 12.70 22.87 -27.03
C ASN A 5 13.47 22.68 -25.70
N ASP A 6 13.22 23.54 -24.71
CA ASP A 6 13.99 23.58 -23.46
C ASP A 6 13.25 23.00 -22.25
N ALA A 7 12.14 22.28 -22.46
CA ALA A 7 11.51 21.51 -21.39
C ALA A 7 12.46 20.35 -20.98
N PRO A 8 12.99 20.33 -19.74
CA PRO A 8 13.88 19.27 -19.33
C PRO A 8 13.15 17.92 -19.45
N LEU A 9 13.72 16.99 -20.23
CA LEU A 9 13.18 15.64 -20.42
C LEU A 9 13.07 14.95 -19.05
N LEU A 10 11.89 15.02 -18.44
CA LEU A 10 11.63 14.37 -17.16
C LEU A 10 11.77 12.85 -17.35
N PRO A 11 12.48 12.14 -16.44
CA PRO A 11 12.62 10.70 -16.52
C PRO A 11 11.27 10.00 -16.29
N ARG A 12 11.07 8.86 -16.98
CA ARG A 12 9.84 8.05 -16.88
C ARG A 12 9.58 7.52 -15.46
N TRP A 13 10.64 7.29 -14.68
CA TRP A 13 10.57 6.63 -13.36
C TRP A 13 10.97 7.54 -12.19
N GLY A 14 11.17 8.83 -12.43
CA GLY A 14 11.52 9.82 -11.41
C GLY A 14 12.89 9.62 -10.74
N TYR A 15 13.25 10.59 -9.91
CA TYR A 15 14.41 10.58 -9.02
C TYR A 15 13.95 10.38 -7.57
N THR A 16 14.87 9.98 -6.69
CA THR A 16 14.58 9.85 -5.26
C THR A 16 14.41 11.22 -4.60
N LYS A 17 13.47 11.33 -3.64
CA LYS A 17 13.29 12.50 -2.77
C LYS A 17 14.48 12.72 -1.82
N LEU A 18 15.19 11.64 -1.47
CA LEU A 18 16.20 11.64 -0.42
C LEU A 18 17.60 11.94 -0.99
N GLY A 19 18.10 13.14 -0.71
CA GLY A 19 19.48 13.55 -0.99
C GLY A 19 19.62 14.59 -2.10
N ARG A 20 20.73 15.33 -2.09
CA ARG A 20 21.07 16.35 -3.11
C ARG A 20 21.42 15.75 -4.49
N ARG A 21 21.47 14.41 -4.60
CA ARG A 21 21.95 13.69 -5.80
C ARG A 21 20.75 13.10 -6.56
N LYS A 22 20.71 13.31 -7.88
CA LYS A 22 19.68 12.77 -8.77
C LYS A 22 19.86 11.24 -8.96
N ILE A 23 19.45 10.44 -7.98
CA ILE A 23 19.47 8.98 -8.07
C ILE A 23 18.13 8.51 -8.66
N PRO A 24 18.11 7.66 -9.70
CA PRO A 24 16.86 7.15 -10.24
C PRO A 24 16.14 6.27 -9.21
N ALA A 25 14.86 6.54 -8.95
CA ALA A 25 14.12 5.98 -7.82
C ALA A 25 13.94 4.45 -7.87
N TRP A 26 13.97 3.84 -9.06
CA TRP A 26 13.77 2.40 -9.22
C TRP A 26 14.90 1.54 -8.63
N LYS A 27 16.14 2.05 -8.60
CA LYS A 27 17.30 1.28 -8.07
C LYS A 27 17.18 1.01 -6.56
N PRO A 28 17.03 2.03 -5.70
CA PRO A 28 16.83 1.78 -4.27
C PRO A 28 15.50 1.09 -3.98
N ALA A 29 14.47 1.31 -4.80
CA ALA A 29 13.19 0.62 -4.65
C ALA A 29 13.29 -0.91 -4.85
N LEU A 30 14.02 -1.36 -5.87
CA LEU A 30 14.28 -2.80 -6.07
C LEU A 30 15.11 -3.39 -4.92
N ALA A 31 16.14 -2.66 -4.47
CA ALA A 31 17.00 -3.13 -3.39
C ALA A 31 16.23 -3.26 -2.07
N LEU A 32 15.47 -2.23 -1.68
CA LEU A 32 14.66 -2.25 -0.47
C LEU A 32 13.50 -3.24 -0.59
N GLY A 33 12.85 -3.30 -1.76
CA GLY A 33 11.84 -4.29 -2.10
C GLY A 33 12.33 -5.71 -1.82
N LEU A 34 13.52 -6.08 -2.32
CA LEU A 34 14.14 -7.38 -2.09
C LEU A 34 14.41 -7.70 -0.64
N VAL A 35 14.95 -6.72 0.08
CA VAL A 35 15.27 -6.92 1.50
C VAL A 35 13.98 -7.14 2.28
N THR A 36 12.96 -6.30 2.07
CA THR A 36 11.68 -6.46 2.77
C THR A 36 10.92 -7.71 2.38
N ASP A 37 10.97 -8.09 1.10
CA ASP A 37 10.33 -9.28 0.57
C ASP A 37 10.98 -10.56 1.09
N GLY A 38 12.31 -10.62 1.06
CA GLY A 38 13.04 -11.76 1.63
C GLY A 38 12.71 -11.99 3.10
N VAL A 39 12.61 -10.92 3.90
CA VAL A 39 12.23 -11.03 5.31
C VAL A 39 10.77 -11.46 5.47
N ALA A 40 9.83 -10.85 4.74
CA ALA A 40 8.42 -11.17 4.81
C ALA A 40 8.14 -12.62 4.35
N SER A 41 8.76 -13.04 3.26
CA SER A 41 8.62 -14.37 2.68
C SER A 41 9.24 -15.45 3.58
N LEU A 42 10.35 -15.16 4.25
CA LEU A 42 10.95 -16.05 5.24
C LEU A 42 10.02 -16.27 6.44
N LEU A 43 9.48 -15.17 7.00
CA LEU A 43 8.53 -15.25 8.10
C LEU A 43 7.26 -16.00 7.69
N ALA A 44 6.71 -15.70 6.51
CA ALA A 44 5.52 -16.36 6.00
C ALA A 44 5.74 -17.87 5.83
N ALA A 45 6.88 -18.29 5.28
CA ALA A 45 7.22 -19.71 5.11
C ALA A 45 7.26 -20.46 6.45
N PHE A 46 7.90 -19.89 7.47
CA PHE A 46 7.99 -20.51 8.80
C PHE A 46 6.66 -20.54 9.57
N LEU A 47 5.79 -19.56 9.34
CA LEU A 47 4.52 -19.44 10.07
C LEU A 47 3.38 -20.25 9.45
N THR A 48 3.45 -20.59 8.17
CA THR A 48 2.35 -21.24 7.45
C THR A 48 2.54 -22.74 7.22
N THR A 49 3.78 -23.24 7.27
CA THR A 49 4.13 -24.53 6.67
C THR A 49 5.09 -25.35 7.55
N SER A 50 5.14 -26.67 7.34
CA SER A 50 6.04 -27.62 8.03
C SER A 50 7.22 -28.04 7.12
N ASP A 51 8.28 -28.59 7.73
CA ASP A 51 9.66 -28.71 7.20
C ASP A 51 9.86 -29.10 5.72
N PRO A 52 9.08 -29.98 5.06
CA PRO A 52 9.35 -30.28 3.66
C PRO A 52 8.96 -29.15 2.69
N PHE A 53 7.96 -28.33 3.06
CA PHE A 53 7.34 -27.37 2.15
C PHE A 53 7.76 -25.91 2.42
N ASN A 54 8.55 -25.64 3.46
CA ASN A 54 9.01 -24.29 3.82
C ASN A 54 9.79 -23.61 2.69
N ALA A 55 10.65 -24.36 1.99
CA ALA A 55 11.38 -23.83 0.84
C ALA A 55 10.43 -23.44 -0.30
N LEU A 56 9.42 -24.27 -0.59
CA LEU A 56 8.43 -23.98 -1.62
C LEU A 56 7.58 -22.75 -1.25
N ALA A 57 7.09 -22.69 -0.01
CA ALA A 57 6.33 -21.56 0.51
C ALA A 57 7.14 -20.26 0.41
N PHE A 58 8.43 -20.27 0.78
CA PHE A 58 9.31 -19.12 0.65
C PHE A 58 9.38 -18.59 -0.79
N PHE A 59 9.61 -19.47 -1.78
CA PHE A 59 9.68 -19.03 -3.18
C PHE A 59 8.34 -18.53 -3.72
N VAL A 60 7.22 -19.16 -3.31
CA VAL A 60 5.89 -18.67 -3.68
C VAL A 60 5.67 -17.26 -3.12
N PHE A 61 5.92 -17.04 -1.83
CA PHE A 61 5.79 -15.72 -1.25
C PHE A 61 6.71 -14.69 -1.90
N LEU A 62 7.99 -15.05 -2.13
CA LEU A 62 8.98 -14.17 -2.76
C LEU A 62 8.51 -13.70 -4.15
N VAL A 63 8.05 -14.61 -5.00
CA VAL A 63 7.61 -14.26 -6.36
C VAL A 63 6.38 -13.35 -6.35
N PHE A 64 5.43 -13.60 -5.44
CA PHE A 64 4.17 -12.86 -5.41
C PHE A 64 4.27 -11.53 -4.65
N LEU A 65 5.11 -11.42 -3.62
CA LEU A 65 5.30 -10.21 -2.81
C LEU A 65 6.34 -9.26 -3.41
N TRP A 66 7.22 -9.75 -4.28
CA TRP A 66 8.24 -8.94 -4.95
C TRP A 66 7.68 -7.67 -5.61
N ALA A 67 6.68 -7.84 -6.48
CA ALA A 67 6.10 -6.75 -7.25
C ALA A 67 5.42 -5.68 -6.36
N PRO A 68 4.49 -6.03 -5.45
CA PRO A 68 3.84 -5.04 -4.60
C PRO A 68 4.81 -4.34 -3.64
N LEU A 69 5.78 -5.04 -3.04
CA LEU A 69 6.74 -4.43 -2.11
C LEU A 69 7.71 -3.48 -2.83
N THR A 70 8.22 -3.89 -4.00
CA THR A 70 9.05 -3.01 -4.84
C THR A 70 8.29 -1.75 -5.23
N MET A 71 7.01 -1.90 -5.60
CA MET A 71 6.17 -0.78 -5.99
C MET A 71 5.90 0.16 -4.81
N LEU A 72 5.68 -0.38 -3.61
CA LEU A 72 5.50 0.40 -2.38
C LEU A 72 6.75 1.23 -2.06
N TRP A 73 7.94 0.63 -2.12
CA TRP A 73 9.20 1.36 -1.92
C TRP A 73 9.47 2.40 -3.02
N TRP A 74 9.11 2.10 -4.26
CA TRP A 74 9.21 3.09 -5.34
C TRP A 74 8.31 4.30 -5.06
N VAL A 75 7.04 4.08 -4.68
CA VAL A 75 6.12 5.17 -4.32
C VAL A 75 6.63 5.98 -3.13
N ALA A 76 7.19 5.32 -2.11
CA ALA A 76 7.72 5.99 -0.93
C ALA A 76 8.98 6.84 -1.22
N LEU A 77 9.83 6.39 -2.14
CA LEU A 77 11.11 7.04 -2.44
C LEU A 77 11.04 8.06 -3.58
N VAL A 78 10.14 7.88 -4.55
CA VAL A 78 10.12 8.70 -5.76
C VAL A 78 9.66 10.13 -5.45
N ASP A 79 10.44 11.11 -5.91
CA ASP A 79 9.97 12.49 -6.02
C ASP A 79 9.04 12.59 -7.23
N ARG A 80 7.74 12.60 -6.94
CA ARG A 80 6.66 12.66 -7.93
C ARG A 80 6.78 13.86 -8.87
N LYS A 81 7.40 14.98 -8.44
CA LYS A 81 7.60 16.18 -9.27
C LYS A 81 8.58 15.94 -10.43
N THR A 82 9.39 14.89 -10.33
CA THR A 82 10.38 14.52 -11.33
C THR A 82 9.89 13.44 -12.30
N VAL A 83 8.69 12.90 -12.09
CA VAL A 83 8.10 11.86 -12.94
C VAL A 83 7.37 12.50 -14.11
N ARG A 84 7.73 12.07 -15.33
CA ARG A 84 7.09 12.56 -16.56
C ARG A 84 5.59 12.26 -16.58
N GLY A 85 4.76 13.29 -16.74
CA GLY A 85 3.30 13.16 -16.85
C GLY A 85 2.56 13.02 -15.51
N ALA A 86 3.26 13.15 -14.37
CA ALA A 86 2.60 13.16 -13.08
C ALA A 86 1.86 14.50 -12.84
N THR A 87 0.60 14.44 -12.42
CA THR A 87 -0.15 15.60 -11.93
C THR A 87 0.63 16.25 -10.77
N ARG A 88 0.90 17.55 -10.89
CA ARG A 88 1.88 18.26 -10.06
C ARG A 88 1.45 18.40 -8.59
N ASP A 89 0.13 18.50 -8.34
CA ASP A 89 -0.52 18.55 -7.01
C ASP A 89 -1.80 17.67 -7.03
N PRO A 90 -1.69 16.35 -6.89
CA PRO A 90 -2.81 15.42 -6.88
C PRO A 90 -3.60 15.49 -5.57
N GLU A 91 -2.95 15.85 -4.45
CA GLU A 91 -3.61 16.12 -3.17
C GLU A 91 -4.59 17.31 -3.22
N LYS A 92 -4.41 18.23 -4.18
CA LYS A 92 -5.37 19.31 -4.45
C LYS A 92 -6.50 18.90 -5.41
N SER A 93 -6.51 17.65 -5.88
CA SER A 93 -7.63 17.13 -6.66
C SER A 93 -8.84 16.96 -5.75
N ILE A 94 -10.01 17.29 -6.30
CA ILE A 94 -11.30 16.99 -5.68
C ILE A 94 -11.41 15.49 -5.33
N GLU A 95 -10.85 14.62 -6.17
CA GLU A 95 -10.84 13.17 -5.95
C GLU A 95 -9.96 12.75 -4.78
N SER A 96 -8.81 13.41 -4.58
CA SER A 96 -7.96 13.15 -3.42
C SER A 96 -8.62 13.61 -2.13
N THR A 97 -9.45 14.65 -2.20
CA THR A 97 -10.20 15.13 -1.03
C THR A 97 -11.27 14.11 -0.63
N TRP A 98 -12.02 13.56 -1.59
CA TRP A 98 -13.00 12.50 -1.33
C TRP A 98 -12.34 11.21 -0.84
N TYR A 99 -11.20 10.84 -1.42
CA TYR A 99 -10.45 9.66 -1.02
C TYR A 99 -9.91 9.81 0.42
N SER A 100 -9.22 10.91 0.72
CA SER A 100 -8.68 11.15 2.06
C SER A 100 -9.79 11.24 3.11
N GLY A 101 -10.90 11.92 2.81
CA GLY A 101 -12.05 11.99 3.72
C GLY A 101 -12.71 10.63 3.96
N ALA A 102 -12.85 9.79 2.93
CA ALA A 102 -13.36 8.42 3.09
C ALA A 102 -12.39 7.55 3.90
N ALA A 103 -11.08 7.64 3.62
CA ALA A 103 -10.05 6.85 4.29
C ALA A 103 -9.92 7.21 5.78
N GLU A 104 -9.96 8.50 6.13
CA GLU A 104 -9.91 8.96 7.52
C GLU A 104 -11.10 8.43 8.33
N GLY A 105 -12.31 8.49 7.76
CA GLY A 105 -13.51 7.95 8.40
C GLY A 105 -13.43 6.44 8.65
N VAL A 106 -13.01 5.67 7.64
CA VAL A 106 -12.87 4.21 7.74
C VAL A 106 -11.77 3.83 8.73
N PHE A 107 -10.71 4.63 8.85
CA PHE A 107 -9.63 4.38 9.80
C PHE A 107 -10.10 4.49 11.26
N HIS A 108 -10.91 5.49 11.59
CA HIS A 108 -11.50 5.61 12.92
C HIS A 108 -12.45 4.46 13.23
N ASP A 109 -13.24 4.03 12.25
CA ASP A 109 -14.14 2.90 12.39
C ASP A 109 -13.37 1.58 12.58
N LEU A 110 -12.26 1.38 11.85
CA LEU A 110 -11.34 0.26 12.07
C LEU A 110 -10.84 0.27 13.51
N MET A 111 -10.36 1.39 14.04
CA MET A 111 -9.84 1.43 15.41
C MET A 111 -10.88 0.95 16.43
N ILE A 112 -12.14 1.34 16.26
CA ILE A 112 -13.25 0.93 17.13
C ILE A 112 -13.59 -0.56 16.93
N ILE A 113 -13.84 -0.97 15.69
CA ILE A 113 -14.27 -2.35 15.36
C ILE A 113 -13.19 -3.35 15.74
N MET A 114 -11.92 -3.06 15.44
CA MET A 114 -10.81 -3.94 15.78
C MET A 114 -10.52 -3.97 17.28
N GLY A 115 -10.60 -2.82 17.95
CA GLY A 115 -10.43 -2.75 19.40
C GLY A 115 -11.51 -3.55 20.15
N LEU A 116 -12.78 -3.35 19.79
CA LEU A 116 -13.90 -4.11 20.36
C LEU A 116 -13.83 -5.59 19.96
N GLY A 117 -13.46 -5.87 18.71
CA GLY A 117 -13.25 -7.22 18.19
C GLY A 117 -12.20 -7.98 18.98
N ALA A 118 -11.07 -7.36 19.31
CA ALA A 118 -10.02 -7.97 20.11
C ALA A 118 -10.49 -8.29 21.54
N VAL A 119 -11.25 -7.40 22.18
CA VAL A 119 -11.83 -7.66 23.51
C VAL A 119 -12.84 -8.81 23.43
N ALA A 120 -13.73 -8.80 22.43
CA ALA A 120 -14.77 -9.79 22.27
C ALA A 120 -14.19 -11.19 22.01
N THR A 121 -13.21 -11.32 21.10
CA THR A 121 -12.60 -12.62 20.77
C THR A 121 -11.80 -13.19 21.95
N THR A 122 -11.16 -12.32 22.75
CA THR A 122 -10.39 -12.73 23.93
C THR A 122 -11.31 -13.20 25.07
N TRP A 123 -12.39 -12.47 25.35
CA TRP A 123 -13.27 -12.77 26.48
C TRP A 123 -14.25 -13.89 26.17
N TRP A 124 -14.97 -13.79 25.04
CA TRP A 124 -16.03 -14.73 24.70
C TRP A 124 -15.52 -16.06 24.13
N LYS A 125 -14.26 -16.10 23.65
CA LYS A 125 -13.64 -17.27 23.02
C LYS A 125 -14.61 -17.99 22.06
N PRO A 126 -15.10 -17.27 21.03
CA PRO A 126 -16.05 -17.84 20.10
C PRO A 126 -15.52 -19.12 19.45
N SER A 127 -16.42 -20.04 19.09
CA SER A 127 -16.06 -21.34 18.51
C SER A 127 -15.54 -21.25 17.07
N PHE A 128 -15.66 -20.09 16.43
CA PHE A 128 -15.11 -19.84 15.09
C PHE A 128 -13.69 -19.29 15.19
N ASP A 129 -12.87 -19.59 14.17
CA ASP A 129 -11.51 -19.04 14.08
C ASP A 129 -11.56 -17.51 13.96
N THR A 130 -10.79 -16.83 14.83
CA THR A 130 -10.61 -15.37 14.82
C THR A 130 -10.27 -14.84 13.43
N SER A 131 -9.60 -15.63 12.59
CA SER A 131 -9.30 -15.29 11.20
C SER A 131 -10.55 -14.92 10.38
N TRP A 132 -11.70 -15.57 10.63
CA TRP A 132 -12.97 -15.24 9.97
C TRP A 132 -13.52 -13.88 10.41
N PHE A 133 -13.29 -13.48 11.67
CA PHE A 133 -13.66 -12.16 12.16
C PHE A 133 -12.87 -11.06 11.43
N PHE A 134 -11.54 -11.22 11.32
CA PHE A 134 -10.70 -10.29 10.58
C PHE A 134 -11.07 -10.22 9.09
N LEU A 135 -11.36 -11.37 8.47
CA LEU A 135 -11.84 -11.43 7.09
C LEU A 135 -13.15 -10.63 6.93
N GLY A 136 -14.13 -10.87 7.80
CA GLY A 136 -15.41 -10.16 7.80
C GLY A 136 -15.23 -8.65 8.01
N ALA A 137 -14.38 -8.26 8.94
CA ALA A 137 -14.05 -6.85 9.20
C ALA A 137 -13.43 -6.19 7.95
N CYS A 138 -12.49 -6.84 7.26
CA CYS A 138 -11.92 -6.35 6.01
C CYS A 138 -13.00 -6.10 4.94
N VAL A 139 -13.93 -7.06 4.75
CA VAL A 139 -15.02 -6.90 3.77
C VAL A 139 -15.93 -5.72 4.14
N VAL A 140 -16.33 -5.61 5.42
CA VAL A 140 -17.15 -4.49 5.91
C VAL A 140 -16.44 -3.15 5.68
N MET A 141 -15.14 -3.07 5.91
CA MET A 141 -14.37 -1.85 5.67
C MET A 141 -14.26 -1.48 4.20
N MET A 142 -14.09 -2.45 3.30
CA MET A 142 -14.09 -2.18 1.86
C MET A 142 -15.44 -1.61 1.41
N LEU A 143 -16.54 -2.11 1.98
CA LEU A 143 -17.88 -1.59 1.73
C LEU A 143 -18.07 -0.20 2.32
N ASP A 144 -17.65 0.04 3.56
CA ASP A 144 -17.73 1.35 4.21
C ASP A 144 -16.93 2.41 3.46
N PHE A 145 -15.70 2.09 3.05
CA PHE A 145 -14.87 2.96 2.22
C PHE A 145 -15.56 3.30 0.90
N SER A 146 -16.08 2.29 0.21
CA SER A 146 -16.76 2.47 -1.09
C SER A 146 -18.01 3.33 -0.95
N LEU A 147 -18.80 3.12 0.10
CA LEU A 147 -20.01 3.87 0.37
C LEU A 147 -19.69 5.33 0.75
N ARG A 148 -18.73 5.56 1.65
CA ARG A 148 -18.30 6.91 2.03
C ARG A 148 -17.72 7.67 0.87
N TYR A 149 -16.90 7.01 0.05
CA TYR A 149 -16.37 7.60 -1.18
C TYR A 149 -17.51 8.01 -2.13
N ALA A 150 -18.49 7.13 -2.37
CA ALA A 150 -19.64 7.44 -3.21
C ALA A 150 -20.49 8.60 -2.66
N ILE A 151 -20.70 8.66 -1.35
CA ILE A 151 -21.44 9.76 -0.70
C ILE A 151 -20.68 11.08 -0.81
N LEU A 152 -19.37 11.10 -0.53
CA LEU A 152 -18.55 12.31 -0.64
C LEU A 152 -18.51 12.82 -2.07
N ARG A 153 -18.40 11.92 -3.04
CA ARG A 153 -18.47 12.24 -4.48
C ARG A 153 -19.84 12.78 -4.90
N ALA A 154 -20.94 12.28 -4.33
CA ALA A 154 -22.29 12.74 -4.67
C ALA A 154 -22.66 14.09 -4.04
N ARG A 155 -21.94 14.54 -3.01
CA ARG A 155 -22.21 15.80 -2.28
C ARG A 155 -21.39 16.99 -2.75
N SER A 156 -20.45 16.78 -3.66
CA SER A 156 -19.51 17.76 -4.22
C SER A 156 -19.82 18.10 -5.66
#